data_AF-A0A508YP48-F1
#
_entry.id   AF-A0A508YP48-F1
#
_cell.length_a   1.000
_cell.length_b   1.000
_cell.length_c   1.000
_cell.angle_alpha   90.00
_cell.angle_beta   90.00
_cell.angle_gamma   90.00
#
_symmetry.space_group_name_H-M   'P 1'
#
loop_
_entity.id
_entity.type
_entity.pdbx_description
1 polymer ?
#
loop_
_entity_poly.entity_id
_entity_poly.type
_entity_poly.pdbx_seq_one_letter_code
_entity_poly.pdbx_strand_id
1 'polypeptide(L)'
;MKGLMEKIKEVIVVEGKDDTKQIAKAVNADTFETNGSALSSKDLSQLAKLQAARGLIVFTDPDFNGERLRKIISQAVPGVKHAFIRRDQGVPDEAHGSLGVEHADPAVIKEALAHVYTQETAPATVITTAMMRQANLMGDKNARARRERLGQLLGIGYGNAKQMQKRLNMFRISQEQFENAIEKINQEEKIDEQ
;
A
#
# COMPACT_ATOMS: atom_id res chain seq x y z
N MET A 1 25.68 12.46 -4.62
CA MET A 1 24.63 12.61 -3.59
C MET A 1 23.35 12.01 -4.16
N LYS A 2 22.82 10.93 -3.57
CA LYS A 2 21.54 10.36 -3.98
C LYS A 2 20.48 11.36 -3.48
N GLY A 3 19.98 12.22 -4.37
CA GLY A 3 18.95 13.19 -4.00
C GLY A 3 17.85 12.46 -3.26
N LEU A 4 17.49 12.93 -2.06
CA LEU A 4 16.35 12.39 -1.33
C LEU A 4 15.14 12.58 -2.25
N MET A 5 14.68 11.49 -2.83
CA MET A 5 13.42 11.50 -3.56
C MET A 5 12.33 11.64 -2.50
N GLU A 6 11.72 12.82 -2.46
CA GLU A 6 10.59 13.09 -1.57
C GLU A 6 9.51 12.02 -1.78
N LYS A 7 8.92 11.57 -0.67
CA LYS A 7 7.92 10.50 -0.71
C LYS A 7 6.59 11.09 -1.14
N ILE A 8 5.94 10.47 -2.13
CA ILE A 8 4.57 10.80 -2.52
C ILE A 8 3.63 10.51 -1.33
N LYS A 9 2.78 11.50 -1.01
CA LYS A 9 1.81 11.40 0.07
C LYS A 9 0.84 10.25 -0.19
N GLU A 10 0.21 10.23 -1.36
CA GLU A 10 -0.82 9.25 -1.72
C GLU A 10 -0.25 7.83 -1.81
N VAL A 11 -1.10 6.84 -1.56
CA VAL A 11 -0.78 5.44 -1.88
C VAL A 11 -1.18 5.16 -3.32
N ILE A 12 -0.27 4.57 -4.09
CA ILE A 12 -0.53 4.24 -5.50
C ILE A 12 -1.15 2.84 -5.59
N VAL A 13 -2.36 2.75 -6.12
CA VAL A 13 -3.06 1.47 -6.31
C VAL A 13 -2.70 0.89 -7.67
N VAL A 14 -2.21 -0.35 -7.66
CA VAL A 14 -1.67 -1.06 -8.83
C VAL A 14 -2.17 -2.50 -8.89
N GLU A 15 -2.09 -3.15 -10.06
CA GLU A 15 -2.60 -4.51 -10.23
C GLU A 15 -1.67 -5.56 -9.62
N GLY A 16 -0.35 -5.37 -9.79
CA GLY A 16 0.64 -6.38 -9.44
C GLY A 16 1.93 -5.86 -8.82
N LYS A 17 2.80 -6.83 -8.51
CA LYS A 17 4.12 -6.60 -7.91
C LYS A 17 5.10 -5.97 -8.90
N ASP A 18 4.97 -6.28 -10.18
CA ASP A 18 5.87 -5.78 -11.20
C ASP A 18 5.63 -4.30 -11.47
N ASP A 19 4.38 -3.83 -11.42
CA ASP A 19 4.04 -2.41 -11.35
C ASP A 19 4.70 -1.72 -10.15
N THR A 20 4.59 -2.35 -8.97
CA THR A 20 5.21 -1.83 -7.74
C THR A 20 6.72 -1.67 -7.91
N LYS A 21 7.39 -2.66 -8.50
CA LYS A 21 8.83 -2.59 -8.77
C LYS A 21 9.15 -1.47 -9.77
N GLN A 22 8.36 -1.34 -10.83
CA GLN A 22 8.60 -0.35 -11.88
C GLN A 22 8.39 1.08 -11.37
N ILE A 23 7.32 1.32 -10.61
CA ILE A 23 7.05 2.61 -9.94
C ILE A 23 8.17 2.96 -8.96
N ALA A 24 8.69 1.98 -8.20
CA ALA A 24 9.79 2.21 -7.27
C ALA A 24 11.11 2.62 -7.95
N LYS A 25 11.28 2.35 -9.26
CA LYS A 25 12.41 2.89 -10.05
C LYS A 25 12.19 4.37 -10.41
N ALA A 26 10.94 4.82 -10.45
CA ALA A 26 10.53 6.13 -10.93
C ALA A 26 10.27 7.14 -9.81
N VAL A 27 9.69 6.73 -8.68
CA VAL A 27 9.27 7.61 -7.58
C VAL A 27 9.36 6.90 -6.23
N ASN A 28 9.48 7.66 -5.15
CA ASN A 28 9.36 7.14 -3.80
C ASN A 28 7.89 7.17 -3.36
N ALA A 29 7.19 6.03 -3.44
CA ALA A 29 5.78 5.92 -3.06
C ALA A 29 5.52 4.59 -2.37
N ASP A 30 4.48 4.51 -1.55
CA ASP A 30 3.93 3.22 -1.14
C ASP A 30 2.87 2.78 -2.15
N THR A 31 2.79 1.48 -2.38
CA THR A 31 1.81 0.88 -3.29
C THR A 31 0.83 -0.03 -2.56
N PHE A 32 -0.38 -0.11 -3.10
CA PHE A 32 -1.38 -1.12 -2.74
C PHE A 32 -1.64 -2.01 -3.96
N GLU A 33 -1.26 -3.28 -3.87
CA GLU A 33 -1.41 -4.28 -4.92
C GLU A 33 -2.80 -4.94 -4.82
N THR A 34 -3.59 -4.91 -5.89
CA THR A 34 -4.94 -5.53 -5.92
C THR A 34 -4.91 -7.02 -6.25
N ASN A 35 -3.75 -7.57 -6.64
CA ASN A 35 -3.56 -8.97 -7.06
C ASN A 35 -4.47 -9.37 -8.22
N GLY A 36 -4.55 -8.48 -9.22
CA GLY A 36 -5.44 -8.59 -10.39
C GLY A 36 -6.65 -7.66 -10.33
N SER A 37 -7.66 -7.94 -11.16
CA SER A 37 -8.81 -7.03 -11.36
C SER A 37 -9.99 -7.26 -10.40
N ALA A 38 -9.92 -8.26 -9.53
CA ALA A 38 -10.97 -8.55 -8.55
C ALA A 38 -10.65 -7.90 -7.19
N LEU A 39 -11.58 -7.08 -6.67
CA LEU A 39 -11.48 -6.48 -5.34
C LEU A 39 -12.49 -7.12 -4.41
N SER A 40 -12.02 -7.58 -3.25
CA SER A 40 -12.90 -8.02 -2.17
C SER A 40 -13.44 -6.83 -1.36
N SER A 41 -14.50 -7.05 -0.58
CA SER A 41 -15.00 -6.05 0.38
C SER A 41 -13.93 -5.59 1.37
N LYS A 42 -13.01 -6.49 1.74
CA LYS A 42 -11.86 -6.19 2.58
C LYS A 42 -10.89 -5.23 1.88
N ASP A 43 -10.62 -5.43 0.59
CA ASP A 43 -9.74 -4.55 -0.17
C ASP A 43 -10.35 -3.16 -0.31
N LEU A 44 -11.65 -3.07 -0.63
CA LEU A 44 -12.37 -1.80 -0.69
C LEU A 44 -12.35 -1.06 0.67
N SER A 45 -12.51 -1.80 1.78
CA SER A 45 -12.42 -1.23 3.13
C SER A 45 -11.00 -0.70 3.43
N GLN A 46 -9.97 -1.40 2.97
CA GLN A 46 -8.57 -0.94 3.12
C GLN A 46 -8.29 0.29 2.27
N LEU A 47 -8.76 0.31 1.01
CA LEU A 47 -8.63 1.46 0.12
C LEU A 47 -9.34 2.69 0.70
N ALA A 48 -10.55 2.54 1.23
CA ALA A 48 -11.26 3.64 1.89
C ALA A 48 -10.47 4.24 3.07
N LYS A 49 -9.87 3.40 3.91
CA LYS A 49 -9.00 3.84 5.01
C LYS A 49 -7.77 4.59 4.51
N LEU A 50 -7.12 4.09 3.45
CA LEU A 50 -5.95 4.72 2.85
C LEU A 50 -6.30 6.07 2.21
N GLN A 51 -7.45 6.15 1.53
CA GLN A 51 -7.96 7.39 0.97
C GLN A 51 -8.15 8.44 2.06
N ALA A 52 -8.77 8.08 3.19
CA ALA A 52 -8.98 9.01 4.30
C ALA A 52 -7.66 9.44 4.97
N ALA A 53 -6.70 8.52 5.10
CA ALA A 53 -5.45 8.79 5.80
C ALA A 53 -4.43 9.58 4.96
N ARG A 54 -4.35 9.29 3.66
CA ARG A 54 -3.28 9.76 2.77
C ARG A 54 -3.75 10.21 1.39
N GLY A 55 -4.89 9.70 0.95
CA GLY A 55 -5.32 9.79 -0.44
C GLY A 55 -4.76 8.63 -1.28
N LEU A 56 -5.43 8.36 -2.39
CA LEU A 56 -5.06 7.33 -3.35
C LEU A 56 -4.85 7.93 -4.74
N ILE A 57 -3.91 7.33 -5.47
CA ILE A 57 -3.78 7.49 -6.93
C ILE A 57 -3.95 6.11 -7.54
N VAL A 58 -4.99 5.90 -8.34
CA VAL A 58 -5.16 4.66 -9.12
C VAL A 58 -4.30 4.76 -10.37
N PHE A 59 -3.35 3.82 -10.52
CA PHE A 59 -2.43 3.76 -11.63
C PHE A 59 -2.31 2.33 -12.15
N THR A 60 -3.23 1.97 -13.03
CA THR A 60 -3.43 0.63 -13.59
C THR A 60 -3.21 0.61 -15.10
N ASP A 61 -3.21 -0.58 -15.69
CA ASP A 61 -2.84 -0.77 -17.09
C ASP A 61 -3.82 -0.09 -18.06
N PRO A 62 -3.34 0.34 -19.25
CA PRO A 62 -4.19 0.95 -20.28
C PRO A 62 -4.96 -0.11 -21.09
N ASP A 63 -5.60 -1.05 -20.38
CA ASP A 63 -6.35 -2.18 -20.90
C ASP A 63 -7.76 -2.30 -20.28
N PHE A 64 -8.49 -3.36 -20.62
CA PHE A 64 -9.85 -3.58 -20.09
C PHE A 64 -9.87 -3.85 -18.58
N ASN A 65 -8.89 -4.59 -18.06
CA ASN A 65 -8.84 -4.98 -16.66
C ASN A 65 -8.51 -3.78 -15.78
N GLY A 66 -7.54 -2.97 -16.19
CA GLY A 66 -7.17 -1.73 -15.50
C GLY A 66 -8.32 -0.72 -15.47
N GLU A 67 -9.07 -0.58 -16.57
CA GLU A 67 -10.26 0.28 -16.61
C GLU A 67 -11.40 -0.24 -15.72
N ARG A 68 -11.61 -1.56 -15.69
CA ARG A 68 -12.59 -2.17 -14.79
C ARG A 68 -12.22 -1.92 -13.33
N LEU A 69 -10.95 -2.08 -12.97
CA LEU A 69 -10.45 -1.84 -11.62
C LEU A 69 -10.63 -0.37 -11.21
N ARG A 70 -10.30 0.58 -12.11
CA ARG A 70 -10.55 2.02 -11.91
C ARG A 70 -12.01 2.29 -11.57
N LYS A 71 -12.95 1.79 -12.38
CA LYS A 71 -14.39 2.00 -12.16
C LYS A 71 -14.86 1.49 -10.80
N ILE A 72 -14.46 0.28 -10.42
CA ILE A 72 -14.83 -0.30 -9.13
C ILE A 72 -14.31 0.57 -7.97
N ILE A 73 -13.05 1.00 -8.04
CA ILE A 73 -12.45 1.83 -6.98
C ILE A 73 -13.12 3.20 -6.92
N SER A 74 -13.32 3.89 -8.04
CA SER A 74 -13.95 5.22 -8.06
C SER A 74 -15.39 5.20 -7.55
N GLN A 75 -16.13 4.11 -7.80
CA GLN A 75 -17.48 3.93 -7.29
C GLN A 75 -17.50 3.69 -5.78
N ALA A 76 -16.57 2.87 -5.27
CA ALA A 76 -16.53 2.48 -3.87
C ALA A 76 -15.83 3.49 -2.95
N VAL A 77 -14.88 4.26 -3.50
CA VAL A 77 -14.01 5.18 -2.76
C VAL A 77 -14.01 6.55 -3.46
N PRO A 78 -14.90 7.47 -3.05
CA PRO A 78 -14.97 8.80 -3.65
C PRO A 78 -13.68 9.62 -3.46
N GLY A 79 -13.37 10.46 -4.45
CA GLY A 79 -12.25 11.41 -4.38
C GLY A 79 -10.87 10.80 -4.63
N VAL A 80 -10.79 9.55 -5.09
CA VAL A 80 -9.54 8.96 -5.58
C VAL A 80 -9.03 9.74 -6.80
N LYS A 81 -7.71 9.87 -6.89
CA LYS A 81 -7.05 10.47 -8.05
C LYS A 81 -6.69 9.39 -9.07
N HIS A 82 -6.45 9.79 -10.31
CA HIS A 82 -6.13 8.86 -11.39
C HIS A 82 -4.91 9.33 -12.18
N ALA A 83 -3.97 8.42 -12.39
CA ALA A 83 -2.86 8.59 -13.32
C ALA A 83 -2.99 7.58 -14.47
N PHE A 84 -2.45 7.93 -15.64
CA PHE A 84 -2.60 7.15 -16.86
C PHE A 84 -1.30 7.14 -17.66
N ILE A 85 -1.02 6.01 -18.30
CA ILE A 85 -0.09 5.94 -19.42
C ILE A 85 -0.88 5.68 -20.70
N ARG A 86 -0.32 6.06 -21.84
CA ARG A 86 -0.86 5.65 -23.15
C ARG A 86 -0.48 4.20 -23.44
N ARG A 87 -1.20 3.58 -24.38
CA ARG A 87 -0.93 2.20 -24.81
C ARG A 87 0.47 2.03 -25.40
N ASP A 88 0.96 2.98 -26.18
CA ASP A 88 2.32 2.93 -26.75
C ASP A 88 3.44 3.02 -25.70
N GLN A 89 3.11 3.47 -24.48
CA GLN A 89 4.08 3.65 -23.40
C GLN A 89 4.16 2.46 -22.44
N GLY A 90 3.27 1.47 -22.56
CA GLY A 90 3.28 0.25 -21.74
C GLY A 90 3.61 -1.00 -22.53
N VAL A 91 4.17 -0.85 -23.73
CA VAL A 91 4.47 -1.97 -24.63
C VAL A 91 5.67 -2.75 -24.09
N PRO A 92 5.59 -4.09 -24.00
CA PRO A 92 6.71 -4.92 -23.58
C PRO A 92 7.84 -4.93 -24.62
N ASP A 93 9.07 -5.12 -24.14
CA ASP A 93 10.23 -5.32 -25.02
C ASP A 93 10.16 -6.66 -25.78
N GLU A 94 9.50 -7.67 -25.20
CA GLU A 94 9.28 -8.98 -25.81
C GLU A 94 7.88 -9.10 -26.44
N ALA A 95 7.79 -9.72 -27.62
CA ALA A 95 6.56 -9.82 -28.42
C ALA A 95 5.37 -10.54 -27.74
N HIS A 96 5.61 -11.22 -26.61
CA HIS A 96 4.60 -11.98 -25.86
C HIS A 96 4.23 -11.37 -24.50
N GLY A 97 4.79 -10.20 -24.14
CA GLY A 97 4.44 -9.53 -22.90
C GLY A 97 3.03 -8.92 -22.93
N SER A 98 2.44 -8.71 -21.75
CA SER A 98 1.23 -7.91 -21.58
C SER A 98 1.54 -6.42 -21.70
N LEU A 99 0.54 -5.64 -22.09
CA LEU A 99 0.63 -4.18 -22.03
C LEU A 99 0.45 -3.74 -20.57
N GLY A 100 1.35 -2.93 -20.02
CA GLY A 100 1.18 -2.49 -18.64
C GLY A 100 2.16 -1.45 -18.10
N VAL A 101 1.88 -0.98 -16.89
CA VAL A 101 2.73 -0.03 -16.15
C VAL A 101 4.11 -0.62 -15.85
N GLU A 102 4.19 -1.94 -15.67
CA GLU A 102 5.45 -2.67 -15.49
C GLU A 102 6.48 -2.46 -16.63
N HIS A 103 6.03 -2.09 -17.83
CA HIS A 103 6.88 -1.84 -19.00
C HIS A 103 7.13 -0.35 -19.28
N ALA A 104 6.50 0.56 -18.55
CA ALA A 104 6.65 1.99 -18.78
C ALA A 104 8.00 2.53 -18.32
N ASP A 105 8.64 3.38 -19.13
CA ASP A 105 9.87 4.07 -18.74
C ASP A 105 9.66 4.87 -17.44
N PRO A 106 10.61 4.87 -16.49
CA PRO A 106 10.52 5.68 -15.28
C PRO A 106 10.19 7.16 -15.50
N ALA A 107 10.60 7.76 -16.63
CA ALA A 107 10.23 9.12 -17.02
C ALA A 107 8.73 9.26 -17.32
N VAL A 108 8.13 8.29 -18.02
CA VAL A 108 6.69 8.24 -18.28
C VAL A 108 5.91 8.14 -16.97
N ILE A 109 6.35 7.30 -16.04
CA ILE A 109 5.70 7.17 -14.73
C ILE A 109 5.75 8.50 -13.96
N LYS A 110 6.89 9.18 -13.95
CA LYS A 110 7.02 10.51 -13.31
C LYS A 110 6.07 11.52 -13.94
N GLU A 111 5.99 11.57 -15.26
CA GLU A 111 5.10 12.48 -16.00
C GLU A 111 3.63 12.21 -15.69
N ALA A 112 3.22 10.93 -15.71
CA ALA A 112 1.87 10.49 -15.41
C ALA A 112 1.43 10.87 -13.99
N LEU A 113 2.37 10.87 -13.04
CA LEU A 113 2.11 11.20 -11.64
C LEU A 113 2.21 12.72 -11.37
N ALA A 114 3.04 13.46 -12.10
CA ALA A 114 3.41 14.86 -11.85
C ALA A 114 2.23 15.81 -11.61
N HIS A 115 1.11 15.58 -12.29
CA HIS A 115 -0.06 16.45 -12.23
C HIS A 115 -1.12 16.00 -11.22
N VAL A 116 -0.90 14.87 -10.56
CA VAL A 116 -1.92 14.24 -9.70
C VAL A 116 -1.47 14.09 -8.26
N TYR A 117 -0.18 13.90 -7.96
CA TYR A 117 0.25 13.76 -6.57
C TYR A 117 0.32 15.10 -5.83
N THR A 118 0.17 15.03 -4.51
CA THR A 118 0.46 16.16 -3.61
C THR A 118 1.79 15.87 -2.92
N GLN A 119 2.72 16.84 -2.92
CA GLN A 119 3.96 16.70 -2.17
C GLN A 119 3.67 16.69 -0.67
N GLU A 120 4.28 15.75 0.04
CA GLU A 120 4.10 15.59 1.48
C GLU A 120 5.14 16.42 2.24
N THR A 121 4.71 17.40 3.04
CA THR A 121 5.63 18.21 3.88
C THR A 121 6.12 17.49 5.13
N ALA A 122 5.45 16.41 5.56
CA ALA A 122 5.93 15.30 6.41
C ALA A 122 4.73 14.55 7.00
N PRO A 123 4.81 13.22 7.15
CA PRO A 123 4.74 12.67 8.52
C PRO A 123 5.85 11.64 8.77
N ALA A 124 6.44 11.76 9.95
CA ALA A 124 7.43 10.84 10.48
C ALA A 124 6.89 9.40 10.54
N THR A 125 7.75 8.44 10.26
CA THR A 125 7.54 7.03 10.59
C THR A 125 7.23 6.93 12.09
N VAL A 126 5.98 6.62 12.44
CA VAL A 126 5.54 6.54 13.85
C VAL A 126 5.93 5.19 14.44
N ILE A 127 5.80 4.10 13.67
CA ILE A 127 6.04 2.74 14.17
C ILE A 127 7.42 2.24 13.79
N THR A 128 8.29 2.12 14.79
CA THR A 128 9.70 1.73 14.63
C THR A 128 9.90 0.22 14.80
N THR A 129 11.07 -0.27 14.37
CA THR A 129 11.44 -1.68 14.54
C THR A 129 11.59 -2.04 16.02
N ALA A 130 12.01 -1.08 16.85
CA ALA A 130 12.11 -1.25 18.29
C ALA A 130 10.72 -1.50 18.91
N MET A 131 9.70 -0.72 18.54
CA MET A 131 8.32 -0.92 18.97
C MET A 131 7.79 -2.30 18.53
N MET A 132 8.08 -2.71 17.29
CA MET A 132 7.68 -4.04 16.79
C MET A 132 8.29 -5.18 17.64
N ARG A 133 9.53 -5.05 18.10
CA ARG A 133 10.17 -6.03 19.00
C ARG A 133 9.58 -5.98 20.40
N GLN A 134 9.42 -4.78 20.97
CA GLN A 134 8.83 -4.60 22.30
C GLN A 134 7.40 -5.17 22.39
N ALA A 135 6.64 -5.10 21.30
CA ALA A 135 5.30 -5.67 21.20
C ALA A 135 5.27 -7.18 20.85
N ASN A 136 6.42 -7.87 20.84
CA ASN A 136 6.56 -9.28 20.47
C ASN A 136 6.02 -9.63 19.07
N LEU A 137 6.13 -8.70 18.10
CA LEU A 137 5.72 -8.92 16.70
C LEU A 137 6.87 -9.42 15.82
N MET A 138 8.06 -9.61 16.39
CA MET A 138 9.28 -10.06 15.71
C MET A 138 10.15 -10.88 16.66
N GLY A 139 10.63 -12.03 16.21
CA GLY A 139 11.57 -12.88 16.96
C GLY A 139 10.94 -13.73 18.07
N ASP A 140 9.66 -13.51 18.38
CA ASP A 140 8.91 -14.29 19.36
C ASP A 140 8.18 -15.48 18.72
N LYS A 141 7.96 -16.56 19.50
CA LYS A 141 7.24 -17.77 19.06
C LYS A 141 5.79 -17.48 18.61
N ASN A 142 5.13 -16.52 19.26
CA ASN A 142 3.75 -16.13 18.98
C ASN A 142 3.66 -14.93 18.01
N ALA A 143 4.79 -14.38 17.55
CA ALA A 143 4.83 -13.19 16.70
C ALA A 143 3.97 -13.30 15.44
N ARG A 144 3.84 -14.48 14.85
CA ARG A 144 2.97 -14.70 13.69
C ARG A 144 1.50 -14.46 14.05
N ALA A 145 1.00 -15.14 15.07
CA ALA A 145 -0.39 -15.03 15.51
C ALA A 145 -0.72 -13.60 15.95
N ARG A 146 0.19 -12.96 16.71
CA ARG A 146 0.04 -11.55 17.11
C ARG A 146 -0.05 -10.60 15.92
N ARG A 147 0.74 -10.79 14.87
CA ARG A 147 0.64 -10.00 13.62
C ARG A 147 -0.68 -10.25 12.88
N GLU A 148 -1.13 -11.49 12.80
CA GLU A 148 -2.42 -11.83 12.19
C GLU A 148 -3.56 -11.12 12.94
N ARG A 149 -3.56 -11.19 14.28
CA ARG A 149 -4.55 -10.54 15.13
C ARG A 149 -4.48 -9.02 15.05
N LEU A 150 -3.30 -8.43 15.12
CA LEU A 150 -3.10 -6.98 14.96
C LEU A 150 -3.65 -6.49 13.61
N GLY A 151 -3.36 -7.22 12.54
CA GLY A 151 -3.85 -6.93 11.20
C GLY A 151 -5.37 -6.97 11.09
N GLN A 152 -6.03 -7.86 11.85
CA GLN A 152 -7.49 -7.93 11.95
C GLN A 152 -8.04 -6.75 12.75
N LEU A 153 -7.51 -6.48 13.94
CA LEU A 153 -7.98 -5.41 14.83
C LEU A 153 -7.92 -4.03 14.17
N LEU A 154 -6.82 -3.74 13.48
CA LEU A 154 -6.64 -2.47 12.77
C LEU A 154 -7.28 -2.48 11.37
N GLY A 155 -7.69 -3.67 10.89
CA GLY A 155 -8.22 -3.89 9.55
C GLY A 155 -7.21 -3.53 8.45
N ILE A 156 -5.92 -3.65 8.73
CA ILE A 156 -4.83 -3.38 7.79
C ILE A 156 -4.34 -4.65 7.10
N GLY A 157 -4.84 -5.83 7.46
CA GLY A 157 -4.42 -7.10 6.88
C GLY A 157 -3.09 -7.63 7.43
N TYR A 158 -2.68 -8.80 6.96
CA TYR A 158 -1.49 -9.50 7.43
C TYR A 158 -0.23 -9.10 6.64
N GLY A 159 0.93 -9.31 7.27
CA GLY A 159 2.24 -9.28 6.63
C GLY A 159 3.28 -9.90 7.57
N ASN A 160 4.42 -10.32 7.01
CA ASN A 160 5.59 -10.63 7.84
C ASN A 160 6.04 -9.38 8.63
N ALA A 161 6.96 -9.50 9.59
CA ALA A 161 7.29 -8.39 10.50
C ALA A 161 7.65 -7.08 9.75
N LYS A 162 8.45 -7.18 8.68
CA LYS A 162 8.86 -6.04 7.87
C LYS A 162 7.67 -5.45 7.09
N GLN A 163 6.84 -6.29 6.49
CA GLN A 163 5.64 -5.85 5.78
C GLN A 163 4.59 -5.26 6.73
N MET A 164 4.40 -5.85 7.90
CA MET A 164 3.47 -5.36 8.92
C MET A 164 3.88 -3.96 9.37
N GLN A 165 5.16 -3.75 9.69
CA GLN A 165 5.67 -2.41 10.01
C GLN A 165 5.43 -1.41 8.88
N LYS A 166 5.69 -1.81 7.63
CA LYS A 166 5.39 -0.97 6.47
C LYS A 166 3.90 -0.63 6.38
N ARG A 167 3.01 -1.61 6.57
CA ARG A 167 1.56 -1.40 6.55
C ARG A 167 1.11 -0.47 7.67
N LEU A 168 1.56 -0.66 8.91
CA LEU A 168 1.25 0.24 10.03
C LEU A 168 1.58 1.70 9.69
N ASN A 169 2.76 1.95 9.13
CA ASN A 169 3.16 3.30 8.72
C ASN A 169 2.39 3.78 7.46
N MET A 170 2.16 2.91 6.49
CA MET A 170 1.41 3.24 5.27
C MET A 170 -0.03 3.67 5.57
N PHE A 171 -0.68 3.02 6.54
CA PHE A 171 -2.02 3.35 7.01
C PHE A 171 -2.06 4.50 8.03
N ARG A 172 -0.91 5.12 8.34
CA ARG A 172 -0.78 6.18 9.35
C ARG A 172 -1.35 5.78 10.71
N ILE A 173 -1.13 4.52 11.11
CA ILE A 173 -1.50 4.06 12.44
C ILE A 173 -0.69 4.85 13.47
N SER A 174 -1.38 5.56 14.34
CA SER A 174 -0.78 6.31 15.43
C SER A 174 -0.18 5.37 16.47
N GLN A 175 0.73 5.91 17.29
CA GLN A 175 1.29 5.17 18.41
C GLN A 175 0.20 4.69 19.37
N GLU A 176 -0.78 5.55 19.70
CA GLU A 176 -1.92 5.21 20.56
C GLU A 176 -2.76 4.06 19.97
N GLN A 177 -3.12 4.12 18.68
CA GLN A 177 -3.87 3.03 18.03
C GLN A 177 -3.10 1.72 18.05
N PHE A 178 -1.78 1.77 17.86
CA PHE A 178 -0.92 0.59 17.93
C PHE A 178 -0.90 0.02 19.35
N GLU A 179 -0.62 0.85 20.36
CA GLU A 179 -0.54 0.45 21.76
C GLU A 179 -1.86 -0.16 22.27
N ASN A 180 -3.00 0.49 21.98
CA ASN A 180 -4.32 -0.02 22.34
C ASN A 180 -4.62 -1.39 21.71
N ALA A 181 -4.21 -1.60 20.45
CA ALA A 181 -4.38 -2.89 19.79
C ALA A 181 -3.47 -3.97 20.40
N ILE A 182 -2.24 -3.61 20.79
CA ILE A 182 -1.32 -4.53 21.47
C ILE A 182 -1.83 -4.88 22.87
N GLU A 183 -2.36 -3.92 23.62
CA GLU A 183 -2.95 -4.17 24.94
C GLU A 183 -4.10 -5.16 24.84
N LYS A 184 -4.98 -4.98 23.85
CA LYS A 184 -6.07 -5.92 23.60
C LYS A 184 -5.58 -7.34 23.32
N ILE A 185 -4.54 -7.49 22.50
CA ILE A 185 -3.93 -8.81 22.23
C ILE A 185 -3.37 -9.42 23.53
N ASN A 186 -2.70 -8.62 24.35
CA ASN A 186 -2.16 -9.09 25.63
C ASN A 186 -3.27 -9.51 26.61
N GLN A 187 -4.43 -8.85 26.58
CA GLN A 187 -5.60 -9.24 27.37
C GLN A 187 -6.22 -10.55 26.88
N GLU A 188 -6.34 -10.72 25.55
CA GLU A 188 -6.83 -11.97 24.93
C GLU A 188 -5.94 -13.16 25.32
N GLU A 189 -4.61 -13.02 25.26
CA GLU A 189 -3.66 -14.08 25.63
C GLU A 189 -3.73 -14.45 27.13
N LYS A 190 -3.98 -13.50 28.03
CA LYS A 190 -4.13 -13.76 29.47
C LYS A 190 -5.39 -14.54 29.83
N ILE A 191 -6.42 -14.46 28.99
CA ILE A 191 -7.68 -15.19 29.18
C ILE A 191 -7.49 -16.65 28.73
N ASP A 192 -6.78 -16.87 27.62
CA ASP A 192 -6.54 -18.21 27.08
C ASP A 192 -5.57 -19.06 27.93
N GLU A 193 -4.80 -18.43 28.82
CA GLU A 193 -3.88 -19.09 29.77
C GLU A 193 -4.54 -19.49 31.10
N GLN A 194 -5.82 -19.14 31.34
CA GLN A 194 -6.60 -19.48 32.54
C GLN A 194 -7.56 -20.65 32.29
#